data_AF-A0A920N4Z7-F1
#
_entry.id   AF-A0A920N4Z7-F1
#
_cell.length_a   1.000
_cell.length_b   1.000
_cell.length_c   1.000
_cell.angle_alpha   90.00
_cell.angle_beta   90.00
_cell.angle_gamma   90.00
#
_symmetry.space_group_name_H-M   'P 1'
#
loop_
_entity.id
_entity.type
_entity.pdbx_description
1 polymer ?
#
loop_
_entity_poly.entity_id
_entity_poly.type
_entity_poly.pdbx_seq_one_letter_code
_entity_poly.pdbx_strand_id
1 'polypeptide(L)'
;MELVLDDACLAHITDLFSRRNRPMPDRNRVQAMLPEGSRAIENPRGTAPGIWMERDRGPDGVCQLIAMPGVPSEMKRMFSHEVKPHLVGSGQVMRRALVHCFGVGESTAEEMLGKLTSRDHDPEVGITVHEATITLRINASGSSEEECVEKIRQARHEIRECLGTLVFGEGDDSLASVVVDGLVQQNRSLATAEIGTGGVLMSWLSDVDGSQECLAGGHVLTDADGIGRAFGGDGRIESEGNSEARREPWRHLPDTTGRFRPVGGGVSGYDPDDPEARLRPRGLPVPDPMGSKRSR
;
A
#
# COMPACT_ATOMS: atom_id res chain seq x y z
N MET A 1 11.77 -23.10 34.62
CA MET A 1 11.38 -24.20 33.73
C MET A 1 12.66 -24.73 33.12
N GLU A 2 12.93 -26.02 33.28
CA GLU A 2 14.15 -26.62 32.77
C GLU A 2 14.07 -26.78 31.24
N LEU A 3 15.22 -26.62 30.57
CA LEU A 3 15.33 -26.87 29.13
C LEU A 3 15.96 -28.25 28.95
N VAL A 4 15.30 -29.09 28.16
CA VAL A 4 15.75 -30.44 27.82
C VAL A 4 16.19 -30.48 26.36
N LEU A 5 17.24 -31.25 26.07
CA LEU A 5 17.68 -31.47 24.71
C LEU A 5 16.69 -32.37 23.98
N ASP A 6 16.20 -31.91 22.84
CA ASP A 6 15.39 -32.70 21.92
C ASP A 6 16.29 -33.28 20.82
N ASP A 7 16.53 -34.60 20.88
CA ASP A 7 17.42 -35.30 19.95
C ASP A 7 16.93 -35.25 18.50
N ALA A 8 15.60 -35.22 18.28
CA ALA A 8 15.03 -35.13 16.94
C ALA A 8 15.29 -33.74 16.32
N CYS A 9 15.11 -32.66 17.10
CA CYS A 9 15.47 -31.30 16.69
C CYS A 9 16.97 -31.18 16.42
N LEU A 10 17.82 -31.76 17.28
CA LEU A 10 19.27 -31.75 17.07
C LEU A 10 19.66 -32.49 15.78
N ALA A 11 19.05 -33.64 15.51
CA ALA A 11 19.26 -34.42 14.29
C ALA A 11 18.83 -33.63 13.05
N HIS A 12 17.66 -32.99 13.09
CA HIS A 12 17.15 -32.14 12.00
C HIS A 12 18.07 -30.96 11.69
N ILE A 13 18.55 -30.25 12.73
CA ILE A 13 19.51 -29.15 12.56
C ILE A 13 20.80 -29.67 11.94
N THR A 14 21.31 -30.80 12.44
CA THR A 14 22.53 -31.44 11.94
C THR A 14 22.40 -31.82 10.47
N ASP A 15 21.26 -32.39 10.06
CA ASP A 15 20.94 -32.73 8.68
C ASP A 15 20.86 -31.47 7.78
N LEU A 16 20.22 -30.40 8.24
CA LEU A 16 20.16 -29.12 7.50
C LEU A 16 21.55 -28.54 7.22
N PHE A 17 22.46 -28.58 8.19
CA PHE A 17 23.85 -28.13 8.00
C PHE A 17 24.62 -29.08 7.06
N SER A 18 24.43 -30.39 7.23
CA SER A 18 25.07 -31.42 6.40
C SER A 18 24.66 -31.31 4.93
N ARG A 19 23.37 -31.11 4.64
CA ARG A 19 22.86 -30.88 3.27
C ARG A 19 23.41 -29.63 2.60
N ARG A 20 23.87 -28.66 3.40
CA ARG A 20 24.51 -27.42 2.93
C ARG A 20 26.04 -27.54 2.87
N ASN A 21 26.60 -28.74 3.08
CA ASN A 21 28.04 -29.00 3.18
C ASN A 21 28.75 -28.08 4.20
N ARG A 22 28.10 -27.83 5.34
CA ARG A 22 28.65 -26.99 6.42
C ARG A 22 28.65 -27.76 7.74
N PRO A 23 29.71 -27.66 8.55
CA PRO A 23 29.65 -28.15 9.93
C PRO A 23 28.65 -27.32 10.73
N MET A 24 27.89 -27.98 11.62
CA MET A 24 26.97 -27.30 12.54
C MET A 24 27.78 -26.57 13.63
N PRO A 25 27.62 -25.25 13.80
CA PRO A 25 28.23 -24.53 14.91
C PRO A 25 27.65 -24.96 16.26
N ASP A 26 28.47 -25.03 17.32
CA ASP A 26 28.01 -25.46 18.65
C ASP A 26 26.87 -24.61 19.22
N ARG A 27 26.84 -23.30 18.90
CA ARG A 27 25.75 -22.41 19.32
C ARG A 27 24.38 -22.88 18.80
N ASN A 28 24.34 -23.56 17.66
CA ASN A 28 23.09 -24.03 17.06
C ASN A 28 22.51 -25.22 17.82
N ARG A 29 23.29 -25.91 18.67
CA ARG A 29 22.77 -26.95 19.58
C ARG A 29 21.74 -26.38 20.56
N VAL A 30 21.88 -25.11 20.96
CA VAL A 30 20.91 -24.42 21.84
C VAL A 30 19.53 -24.34 21.19
N GLN A 31 19.42 -24.37 19.85
CA GLN A 31 18.13 -24.37 19.15
C GLN A 31 17.37 -25.69 19.30
N ALA A 32 18.03 -26.76 19.76
CA ALA A 32 17.41 -28.04 20.11
C ALA A 32 17.05 -28.14 21.60
N MET A 33 17.26 -27.09 22.39
CA MET A 33 16.89 -27.06 23.81
C MET A 33 15.45 -26.55 23.94
N LEU A 34 14.54 -27.42 24.35
CA LEU A 34 13.11 -27.11 24.46
C LEU A 34 12.68 -27.11 25.94
N PRO A 35 11.71 -26.28 26.33
CA PRO A 35 11.14 -26.35 27.67
C PRO A 35 10.58 -27.75 27.95
N GLU A 36 10.85 -28.30 29.13
CA GLU A 36 10.37 -29.63 29.51
C GLU A 36 8.83 -29.74 29.40
N GLY A 37 8.35 -30.80 28.75
CA GLY A 37 6.92 -31.01 28.50
C GLY A 37 6.33 -30.15 27.37
N SER A 38 7.17 -29.45 26.60
CA SER A 38 6.75 -28.85 25.33
C SER A 38 6.86 -29.83 24.17
N ARG A 39 6.09 -29.56 23.12
CA ARG A 39 6.13 -30.24 21.83
C ARG A 39 6.88 -29.35 20.83
N ALA A 40 7.86 -29.94 20.14
CA ALA A 40 8.52 -29.28 19.02
C ALA A 40 7.54 -29.11 17.85
N ILE A 41 7.62 -27.96 17.18
CA ILE A 41 6.96 -27.73 15.89
C ILE A 41 8.05 -27.71 14.81
N GLU A 42 7.92 -28.59 13.82
CA GLU A 42 8.92 -28.73 12.78
C GLU A 42 9.07 -27.45 11.94
N ASN A 43 10.33 -27.08 11.68
CA ASN A 43 10.67 -26.01 10.75
C ASN A 43 11.49 -26.60 9.59
N PRO A 44 10.85 -26.99 8.47
CA PRO A 44 11.57 -27.60 7.35
C PRO A 44 12.44 -26.61 6.57
N ARG A 45 12.31 -25.29 6.81
CA ARG A 45 13.02 -24.23 6.06
C ARG A 45 14.14 -23.56 6.86
N GLY A 46 14.14 -23.70 8.17
CA GLY A 46 15.09 -23.08 9.09
C GLY A 46 15.58 -24.02 10.16
N THR A 47 16.57 -23.57 10.94
CA THR A 47 17.20 -24.39 11.99
C THR A 47 16.50 -24.25 13.34
N ALA A 48 15.69 -23.21 13.56
CA ALA A 48 14.96 -23.03 14.81
C ALA A 48 13.60 -23.72 14.74
N PRO A 49 13.32 -24.76 15.56
CA PRO A 49 11.99 -25.32 15.69
C PRO A 49 11.05 -24.32 16.37
N GLY A 50 9.74 -24.50 16.19
CA GLY A 50 8.75 -23.84 17.04
C GLY A 50 8.56 -24.62 18.35
N ILE A 51 7.95 -23.97 19.33
CA ILE A 51 7.65 -24.55 20.64
C ILE A 51 6.14 -24.48 20.84
N TRP A 52 5.52 -25.60 21.20
CA TRP A 52 4.13 -25.66 21.64
C TRP A 52 4.09 -26.18 23.06
N MET A 53 3.49 -25.43 23.98
CA MET A 53 3.29 -25.90 25.35
C MET A 53 1.91 -25.54 25.87
N GLU A 54 1.40 -26.37 26.76
CA GLU A 54 0.12 -26.17 27.41
C GLU A 54 0.32 -25.84 28.88
N ARG A 55 -0.48 -24.91 29.39
CA ARG A 55 -0.48 -24.49 30.77
C ARG A 55 -1.89 -24.54 31.31
N ASP A 56 -2.11 -25.46 32.24
CA ASP A 56 -3.32 -25.51 33.04
C ASP A 56 -3.44 -24.23 33.87
N ARG A 57 -4.57 -23.53 33.71
CA ARG A 57 -4.94 -22.34 34.47
C ARG A 57 -6.05 -22.64 35.48
N GLY A 58 -6.31 -23.91 35.77
CA GLY A 58 -7.35 -24.37 36.69
C GLY A 58 -8.75 -24.07 36.14
N PRO A 59 -9.58 -23.29 36.85
CA PRO A 59 -10.94 -22.99 36.41
C PRO A 59 -11.02 -22.28 35.05
N ASP A 60 -9.97 -21.56 34.66
CA ASP A 60 -9.89 -20.80 33.40
C ASP A 60 -9.55 -21.67 32.18
N GLY A 61 -9.36 -22.99 32.37
CA GLY A 61 -9.03 -23.95 31.32
C GLY A 61 -7.53 -24.02 30.99
N VAL A 62 -7.21 -24.46 29.78
CA VAL A 62 -5.82 -24.66 29.31
C VAL A 62 -5.39 -23.51 28.41
N CYS A 63 -4.27 -22.88 28.75
CA CYS A 63 -3.60 -21.87 27.92
C CYS A 63 -2.57 -22.54 27.02
N GLN A 64 -2.69 -22.33 25.71
CA GLN A 64 -1.69 -22.76 24.73
C GLN A 64 -0.69 -21.63 24.50
N LEU A 65 0.59 -21.91 24.70
CA LEU A 65 1.70 -21.01 24.42
C LEU A 65 2.47 -21.57 23.22
N ILE A 66 2.56 -20.77 22.16
CA ILE A 66 3.17 -21.17 20.90
C ILE A 66 4.24 -20.14 20.52
N ALA A 67 5.49 -20.58 20.41
CA ALA A 67 6.61 -19.76 19.94
C ALA A 67 7.03 -20.22 18.54
N MET A 68 7.22 -19.28 17.62
CA MET A 68 7.59 -19.54 16.23
C MET A 68 8.83 -18.72 15.84
N PRO A 69 9.55 -19.12 14.77
CA PRO A 69 10.72 -18.39 14.27
C PRO A 69 10.40 -16.93 13.89
N GLY A 70 11.38 -16.04 14.03
CA GLY A 70 11.22 -14.63 13.64
C GLY A 70 11.19 -14.38 12.13
N VAL A 71 11.66 -15.33 11.32
CA VAL A 71 11.70 -15.19 9.85
C VAL A 71 10.27 -15.32 9.29
N PRO A 72 9.71 -14.28 8.63
CA PRO A 72 8.30 -14.28 8.25
C PRO A 72 7.87 -15.45 7.35
N SER A 73 8.73 -15.90 6.43
CA SER A 73 8.44 -17.00 5.52
C SER A 73 8.41 -18.36 6.22
N GLU A 74 9.24 -18.55 7.25
CA GLU A 74 9.26 -19.75 8.10
C GLU A 74 8.05 -19.76 9.03
N MET A 75 7.81 -18.62 9.70
CA MET A 75 6.69 -18.43 10.62
C MET A 75 5.33 -18.66 9.95
N LYS A 76 5.07 -18.03 8.80
CA LYS A 76 3.80 -18.17 8.08
C LYS A 76 3.50 -19.61 7.68
N ARG A 77 4.52 -20.35 7.24
CA ARG A 77 4.41 -21.77 6.91
C ARG A 77 4.10 -22.59 8.17
N MET A 78 4.90 -22.42 9.22
CA MET A 78 4.70 -23.11 10.49
C MET A 78 3.32 -22.86 11.06
N PHE A 79 2.87 -21.60 11.07
CA PHE A 79 1.54 -21.25 11.54
C PHE A 79 0.46 -21.94 10.72
N SER A 80 0.55 -21.88 9.39
CA SER A 80 -0.53 -22.36 8.52
C SER A 80 -0.65 -23.89 8.47
N HIS A 81 0.47 -24.61 8.59
CA HIS A 81 0.51 -26.07 8.48
C HIS A 81 0.47 -26.78 9.83
N GLU A 82 1.12 -26.23 10.86
CA GLU A 82 1.31 -26.93 12.13
C GLU A 82 0.45 -26.34 13.26
N VAL A 83 0.24 -25.02 13.27
CA VAL A 83 -0.48 -24.34 14.36
C VAL A 83 -1.96 -24.26 14.10
N LYS A 84 -2.35 -23.57 13.02
CA LYS A 84 -3.73 -23.25 12.66
C LYS A 84 -4.66 -24.47 12.65
N PRO A 85 -4.30 -25.66 12.14
CA PRO A 85 -5.21 -26.81 12.12
C PRO A 85 -5.60 -27.34 13.51
N HIS A 86 -4.78 -27.04 14.53
CA HIS A 86 -4.95 -27.52 15.90
C HIS A 86 -5.57 -26.46 16.82
N LEU A 87 -5.73 -25.21 16.34
CA LEU A 87 -6.43 -24.16 17.07
C LEU A 87 -7.94 -24.31 16.88
N VAL A 88 -8.69 -24.28 17.98
CA VAL A 88 -10.14 -24.18 17.93
C VAL A 88 -10.48 -22.78 17.41
N GLY A 89 -11.18 -22.72 16.27
CA GLY A 89 -11.68 -21.45 15.75
C GLY A 89 -12.61 -20.81 16.77
N SER A 90 -12.50 -19.49 16.96
CA SER A 90 -13.36 -18.73 17.88
C SER A 90 -14.85 -18.70 17.47
N GLY A 91 -15.20 -19.33 16.34
CA GLY A 91 -16.50 -19.16 15.69
C GLY A 91 -16.69 -17.76 15.08
N GLN A 92 -15.69 -16.87 15.19
CA GLN A 92 -15.71 -15.56 14.58
C GLN A 92 -14.87 -15.53 13.32
N VAL A 93 -15.44 -14.94 12.29
CA VAL A 93 -14.77 -14.57 11.05
C VAL A 93 -14.33 -13.12 11.19
N MET A 94 -13.12 -12.81 10.70
CA MET A 94 -12.66 -11.44 10.52
C MET A 94 -12.31 -11.21 9.05
N ARG A 95 -12.70 -10.06 8.52
CA ARG A 95 -12.33 -9.58 7.19
C ARG A 95 -11.88 -8.13 7.28
N ARG A 96 -10.97 -7.75 6.37
CA ARG A 96 -10.45 -6.39 6.27
C ARG A 96 -10.65 -5.88 4.85
N ALA A 97 -10.95 -4.60 4.72
CA ALA A 97 -10.91 -3.87 3.47
C ALA A 97 -10.15 -2.55 3.63
N LEU A 98 -9.59 -2.07 2.52
CA LEU A 98 -8.90 -0.79 2.42
C LEU A 98 -9.64 0.13 1.44
N VAL A 99 -9.78 1.40 1.81
CA VAL A 99 -10.27 2.48 0.94
C VAL A 99 -9.24 3.60 0.96
N HIS A 100 -8.82 4.07 -0.21
CA HIS A 100 -7.78 5.07 -0.36
C HIS A 100 -8.37 6.40 -0.79
N CYS A 101 -7.93 7.46 -0.10
CA CYS A 101 -8.36 8.82 -0.32
C CYS A 101 -7.17 9.75 -0.51
N PHE A 102 -7.35 10.80 -1.30
CA PHE A 102 -6.31 11.80 -1.56
C PHE A 102 -6.93 13.20 -1.69
N GLY A 103 -6.18 14.22 -1.27
CA GLY A 103 -6.56 15.63 -1.46
C GLY A 103 -7.05 16.37 -0.20
N VAL A 104 -7.09 15.71 0.95
CA VAL A 104 -7.38 16.34 2.25
C VAL A 104 -6.42 15.84 3.33
N GLY A 105 -6.28 16.62 4.41
CA GLY A 105 -5.52 16.20 5.60
C GLY A 105 -6.32 15.25 6.49
N GLU A 106 -5.63 14.59 7.43
CA GLU A 106 -6.21 13.60 8.35
C GLU A 106 -7.40 14.15 9.13
N SER A 107 -7.21 15.27 9.83
CA SER A 107 -8.25 15.86 10.69
C SER A 107 -9.50 16.25 9.92
N THR A 108 -9.35 16.70 8.67
CA THR A 108 -10.49 17.01 7.79
C THR A 108 -11.23 15.74 7.37
N ALA A 109 -10.51 14.68 7.01
CA ALA A 109 -11.13 13.40 6.69
C ALA A 109 -11.85 12.78 7.89
N GLU A 110 -11.28 12.89 9.08
CA GLU A 110 -11.90 12.42 10.33
C GLU A 110 -13.19 13.18 10.63
N GLU A 111 -13.19 14.52 10.49
CA GLU A 111 -14.39 15.34 10.66
C GLU A 111 -15.50 14.96 9.67
N MET A 112 -15.14 14.72 8.39
CA MET A 112 -16.10 14.31 7.35
C MET A 112 -16.68 12.91 7.61
N LEU A 113 -15.90 11.98 8.16
CA LEU A 113 -16.32 10.62 8.47
C LEU A 113 -17.15 10.54 9.76
N GLY A 114 -16.94 11.47 10.70
CA GLY A 114 -17.75 11.62 11.90
C GLY A 114 -17.84 10.35 12.74
N LYS A 115 -19.03 9.72 12.80
CA LYS A 115 -19.25 8.54 13.65
C LYS A 115 -18.61 7.26 13.10
N LEU A 116 -18.28 7.21 11.81
CA LEU A 116 -17.65 6.05 11.17
C LEU A 116 -16.32 5.66 11.83
N THR A 117 -15.58 6.65 12.32
CA THR A 117 -14.25 6.47 12.94
C THR A 117 -14.31 6.38 14.46
N SER A 118 -15.52 6.30 15.04
CA SER A 118 -15.69 6.13 16.48
C SER A 118 -15.24 4.73 16.93
N ARG A 119 -14.68 4.64 18.15
CA ARG A 119 -14.11 3.38 18.68
C ARG A 119 -15.12 2.23 18.82
N ASP A 120 -16.40 2.57 19.00
CA ASP A 120 -17.48 1.60 19.18
C ASP A 120 -18.22 1.29 17.87
N HIS A 121 -17.73 1.80 16.73
CA HIS A 121 -18.32 1.54 15.42
C HIS A 121 -18.04 0.10 14.97
N ASP A 122 -19.07 -0.58 14.43
CA ASP A 122 -18.96 -1.90 13.82
C ASP A 122 -19.44 -1.82 12.36
N PRO A 123 -18.57 -2.05 11.35
CA PRO A 123 -17.17 -2.47 11.47
C PRO A 123 -16.23 -1.33 11.91
N GLU A 124 -15.13 -1.64 12.60
CA GLU A 124 -14.15 -0.64 13.01
C GLU A 124 -13.51 0.03 11.76
N VAL A 125 -13.51 1.37 11.71
CA VAL A 125 -12.83 2.13 10.64
C VAL A 125 -11.69 2.95 11.22
N GLY A 126 -10.46 2.53 10.94
CA GLY A 126 -9.24 3.23 11.34
C GLY A 126 -8.66 4.08 10.21
N ILE A 127 -8.10 5.25 10.54
CA ILE A 127 -7.40 6.12 9.58
C ILE A 127 -5.89 5.88 9.68
N THR A 128 -5.19 5.89 8.55
CA THR A 128 -3.73 5.98 8.51
C THR A 128 -3.30 6.87 7.36
N VAL A 129 -2.31 7.72 7.60
CA VAL A 129 -1.76 8.62 6.59
C VAL A 129 -0.34 8.25 6.24
N HIS A 130 -0.06 8.16 4.94
CA HIS A 130 1.27 7.95 4.40
C HIS A 130 1.39 8.73 3.09
N GLU A 131 2.46 9.52 2.91
CA GLU A 131 2.75 10.26 1.67
C GLU A 131 1.53 11.01 1.08
N ALA A 132 0.82 11.78 1.94
CA ALA A 132 -0.39 12.51 1.58
C ALA A 132 -1.60 11.66 1.10
N THR A 133 -1.49 10.33 1.17
CA THR A 133 -2.59 9.40 0.96
C THR A 133 -3.18 8.99 2.30
N ILE A 134 -4.51 9.12 2.42
CA ILE A 134 -5.27 8.64 3.57
C ILE A 134 -5.78 7.24 3.22
N THR A 135 -5.50 6.27 4.08
CA THR A 135 -6.01 4.90 3.97
C THR A 135 -6.96 4.61 5.12
N LEU A 136 -8.21 4.30 4.78
CA LEU A 136 -9.23 3.85 5.72
C LEU A 136 -9.21 2.33 5.78
N ARG A 137 -8.93 1.78 6.96
CA ARG A 137 -8.94 0.35 7.23
C ARG A 137 -10.26 -0.04 7.88
N ILE A 138 -11.04 -0.84 7.17
CA ILE A 138 -12.31 -1.37 7.66
C ILE A 138 -12.04 -2.77 8.20
N ASN A 139 -12.19 -2.99 9.51
CA ASN A 139 -12.09 -4.30 10.15
C ASN A 139 -13.49 -4.77 10.53
N ALA A 140 -14.00 -5.79 9.85
CA ALA A 140 -15.27 -6.42 10.19
C ALA A 140 -15.04 -7.75 10.90
N SER A 141 -15.79 -7.97 11.98
CA SER A 141 -15.89 -9.27 12.64
C SER A 141 -17.35 -9.73 12.69
N GLY A 142 -17.58 -11.04 12.55
CA GLY A 142 -18.92 -11.60 12.50
C GLY A 142 -18.93 -13.12 12.66
N SER A 143 -20.12 -13.70 12.65
CA SER A 143 -20.35 -15.15 12.75
C SER A 143 -20.13 -15.89 11.43
N SER A 144 -20.15 -15.18 10.30
CA SER A 144 -19.90 -15.73 8.97
C SER A 144 -19.12 -14.75 8.08
N GLU A 145 -18.61 -15.26 6.97
CA GLU A 145 -17.93 -14.45 5.96
C GLU A 145 -18.88 -13.47 5.28
N GLU A 146 -20.11 -13.92 4.99
CA GLU A 146 -21.16 -13.11 4.37
C GLU A 146 -21.53 -11.92 5.25
N GLU A 147 -21.65 -12.12 6.57
CA GLU A 147 -21.90 -11.03 7.53
C GLU A 147 -20.78 -9.98 7.48
N CYS A 148 -19.52 -10.44 7.47
CA CYS A 148 -18.37 -9.54 7.43
C CYS A 148 -18.30 -8.75 6.11
N VAL A 149 -18.57 -9.42 4.99
CA VAL A 149 -18.60 -8.79 3.66
C VAL A 149 -19.69 -7.73 3.58
N GLU A 150 -20.87 -8.01 4.15
CA GLU A 150 -21.97 -7.05 4.17
C GLU A 150 -21.67 -5.82 5.02
N LYS A 151 -21.08 -6.01 6.22
CA LYS A 151 -20.57 -4.90 7.05
C LYS A 151 -19.56 -4.03 6.30
N ILE A 152 -18.60 -4.66 5.61
CA ILE A 152 -17.61 -3.95 4.79
C ILE A 152 -18.29 -3.19 3.65
N ARG A 153 -19.26 -3.80 2.98
CA ARG A 153 -20.00 -3.18 1.87
C ARG A 153 -20.74 -1.94 2.34
N GLN A 154 -21.40 -2.02 3.51
CA GLN A 154 -22.10 -0.89 4.12
C GLN A 154 -21.11 0.24 4.48
N ALA A 155 -20.04 -0.06 5.20
CA ALA A 155 -19.04 0.94 5.58
C ALA A 155 -18.40 1.61 4.35
N ARG A 156 -18.11 0.86 3.28
CA ARG A 156 -17.62 1.40 2.00
C ARG A 156 -18.61 2.36 1.34
N HIS A 157 -19.90 2.09 1.47
CA HIS A 157 -20.94 2.96 0.93
C HIS A 157 -20.98 4.27 1.72
N GLU A 158 -21.04 4.20 3.05
CA GLU A 158 -21.06 5.37 3.93
C GLU A 158 -19.80 6.23 3.78
N ILE A 159 -18.62 5.60 3.68
CA ILE A 159 -17.36 6.30 3.39
C ILE A 159 -17.44 7.08 2.06
N ARG A 160 -18.01 6.48 1.01
CA ARG A 160 -18.18 7.16 -0.28
C ARG A 160 -19.19 8.30 -0.22
N GLU A 161 -20.26 8.16 0.57
CA GLU A 161 -21.22 9.26 0.78
C GLU A 161 -20.56 10.44 1.50
N CYS A 162 -19.72 10.18 2.49
CA CYS A 162 -18.99 11.21 3.24
C CYS A 162 -17.88 11.88 2.41
N LEU A 163 -17.03 11.09 1.74
CA LEU A 163 -15.79 11.57 1.12
C LEU A 163 -15.89 11.81 -0.38
N GLY A 164 -16.89 11.24 -1.06
CA GLY A 164 -17.17 11.47 -2.47
C GLY A 164 -15.95 11.27 -3.36
N THR A 165 -15.58 12.34 -4.08
CA THR A 165 -14.48 12.36 -5.06
C THR A 165 -13.09 12.26 -4.45
N LEU A 166 -12.96 12.33 -3.12
CA LEU A 166 -11.67 12.14 -2.46
C LEU A 166 -11.25 10.66 -2.48
N VAL A 167 -12.20 9.73 -2.57
CA VAL A 167 -11.93 8.30 -2.71
C VAL A 167 -11.47 8.02 -4.14
N PHE A 168 -10.24 7.52 -4.29
CA PHE A 168 -9.67 7.21 -5.60
C PHE A 168 -9.55 5.70 -5.88
N GLY A 169 -9.44 4.86 -4.85
CA GLY A 169 -9.18 3.43 -5.03
C GLY A 169 -9.46 2.58 -3.79
N GLU A 170 -9.38 1.26 -3.93
CA GLU A 170 -9.55 0.29 -2.86
C GLU A 170 -8.50 -0.83 -2.92
N GLY A 171 -8.32 -1.54 -1.81
CA GLY A 171 -7.46 -2.74 -1.79
C GLY A 171 -5.99 -2.42 -2.01
N ASP A 172 -5.47 -2.80 -3.18
CA ASP A 172 -4.07 -2.61 -3.57
C ASP A 172 -3.89 -1.43 -4.56
N ASP A 173 -4.95 -0.66 -4.80
CA ASP A 173 -4.92 0.48 -5.71
C ASP A 173 -3.96 1.58 -5.23
N SER A 174 -3.16 2.07 -6.16
CA SER A 174 -2.34 3.28 -6.00
C SER A 174 -2.86 4.40 -6.90
N LEU A 175 -2.45 5.65 -6.64
CA LEU A 175 -2.80 6.76 -7.54
C LEU A 175 -2.29 6.50 -8.97
N ALA A 176 -1.08 5.93 -9.10
CA ALA A 176 -0.50 5.61 -10.40
C ALA A 176 -1.33 4.54 -11.12
N SER A 177 -1.73 3.46 -10.43
CA SER A 177 -2.52 2.39 -11.04
C SER A 177 -3.88 2.88 -11.50
N VAL A 178 -4.59 3.66 -10.67
CA VAL A 178 -5.90 4.21 -11.02
C VAL A 178 -5.82 5.15 -12.22
N VAL A 179 -4.74 5.95 -12.33
CA VAL A 179 -4.52 6.82 -13.50
C VAL A 179 -4.24 6.00 -14.76
N VAL A 180 -3.35 5.01 -14.69
CA VAL A 180 -3.01 4.14 -15.83
C VAL A 180 -4.22 3.37 -16.31
N ASP A 181 -4.95 2.72 -15.41
CA ASP A 181 -6.17 1.96 -15.73
C ASP A 181 -7.22 2.85 -16.38
N GLY A 182 -7.43 4.05 -15.84
CA GLY A 182 -8.36 5.02 -16.40
C GLY A 182 -7.99 5.46 -17.81
N LEU A 183 -6.69 5.67 -18.09
CA LEU A 183 -6.19 6.03 -19.42
C LEU A 183 -6.35 4.89 -20.42
N VAL A 184 -6.01 3.66 -20.02
CA VAL A 184 -6.15 2.45 -20.85
C VAL A 184 -7.62 2.22 -21.19
N GLN A 185 -8.52 2.25 -20.21
CA GLN A 185 -9.96 2.08 -20.43
C GLN A 185 -10.55 3.13 -21.36
N GLN A 186 -10.02 4.35 -21.34
CA GLN A 186 -10.44 5.44 -22.21
C GLN A 186 -9.73 5.46 -23.58
N ASN A 187 -8.80 4.53 -23.81
CA ASN A 187 -7.90 4.50 -24.97
C ASN A 187 -7.26 5.88 -25.20
N ARG A 188 -6.57 6.37 -24.16
CA ARG A 188 -5.86 7.66 -24.15
C ARG A 188 -4.39 7.43 -23.82
N SER A 189 -3.53 8.24 -24.43
CA SER A 189 -2.11 8.25 -24.14
C SER A 189 -1.72 9.41 -23.24
N LEU A 190 -0.66 9.22 -22.45
CA LEU A 190 -0.04 10.22 -21.59
C LEU A 190 1.45 10.33 -21.92
N ALA A 191 1.95 11.56 -21.97
CA ALA A 191 3.38 11.86 -21.93
C ALA A 191 3.66 12.89 -20.83
N THR A 192 4.84 12.83 -20.22
CA THR A 192 5.23 13.76 -19.15
C THR A 192 6.41 14.64 -19.58
N ALA A 193 6.47 15.86 -19.03
CA ALA A 193 7.73 16.58 -18.90
C ALA A 193 7.88 17.05 -17.46
N GLU A 194 9.00 16.70 -16.85
CA GLU A 194 9.25 16.81 -15.43
C GLU A 194 10.35 17.82 -15.15
N ILE A 195 10.05 18.84 -14.34
CA ILE A 195 11.04 19.78 -13.80
C ILE A 195 10.98 19.66 -12.27
N GLY A 196 12.11 19.37 -11.65
CA GLY A 196 12.24 19.25 -10.19
C GLY A 196 11.91 17.87 -9.60
N THR A 197 11.05 17.06 -10.24
CA THR A 197 10.75 15.69 -9.78
C THR A 197 11.77 14.65 -10.24
N GLY A 198 12.67 14.99 -11.17
CA GLY A 198 13.78 14.12 -11.57
C GLY A 198 13.39 12.81 -12.27
N GLY A 199 12.16 12.69 -12.79
CA GLY A 199 11.66 11.46 -13.42
C GLY A 199 10.85 10.56 -12.49
N VAL A 200 10.62 10.96 -11.23
CA VAL A 200 9.86 10.17 -10.25
C VAL A 200 8.42 9.93 -10.71
N LEU A 201 7.77 10.91 -11.37
CA LEU A 201 6.40 10.72 -11.85
C LEU A 201 6.36 9.66 -12.96
N MET A 202 7.28 9.74 -13.93
CA MET A 202 7.39 8.73 -14.98
C MET A 202 7.70 7.36 -14.38
N SER A 203 8.61 7.27 -13.40
CA SER A 203 8.93 6.01 -12.70
C SER A 203 7.69 5.38 -12.09
N TRP A 204 6.91 6.15 -11.30
CA TRP A 204 5.70 5.63 -10.66
C TRP A 204 4.66 5.14 -11.66
N LEU A 205 4.49 5.85 -12.78
CA LEU A 205 3.53 5.46 -13.81
C LEU A 205 4.01 4.22 -14.59
N SER A 206 5.30 4.13 -14.90
CA SER A 206 5.86 3.00 -15.66
C SER A 206 5.94 1.70 -14.86
N ASP A 207 5.99 1.79 -13.53
CA ASP A 207 6.03 0.63 -12.63
C ASP A 207 4.68 -0.10 -12.54
N VAL A 208 3.59 0.49 -13.07
CA VAL A 208 2.27 -0.13 -13.13
C VAL A 208 2.19 -1.10 -14.31
N ASP A 209 1.69 -2.31 -14.06
CA ASP A 209 1.37 -3.29 -15.09
C ASP A 209 0.40 -2.72 -16.13
N GLY A 210 0.71 -2.86 -17.42
CA GLY A 210 -0.15 -2.33 -18.50
C GLY A 210 0.16 -0.88 -18.91
N SER A 211 1.05 -0.20 -18.20
CA SER A 211 1.38 1.21 -18.47
C SER A 211 1.89 1.48 -19.90
N GLN A 212 2.56 0.51 -20.54
CA GLN A 212 3.02 0.62 -21.93
C GLN A 212 1.90 0.84 -22.95
N GLU A 213 0.64 0.53 -22.61
CA GLU A 213 -0.51 0.73 -23.50
C GLU A 213 -0.94 2.20 -23.58
N CYS A 214 -0.60 3.01 -22.57
CA CYS A 214 -0.99 4.42 -22.50
C CYS A 214 0.20 5.39 -22.38
N LEU A 215 1.36 4.96 -21.86
CA LEU A 215 2.51 5.84 -21.70
C LEU A 215 3.29 5.98 -23.01
N ALA A 216 3.31 7.19 -23.56
CA ALA A 216 4.09 7.54 -24.74
C ALA A 216 5.56 7.88 -24.41
N GLY A 217 5.91 8.00 -23.13
CA GLY A 217 7.24 8.39 -22.64
C GLY A 217 7.25 9.77 -21.97
N GLY A 218 8.43 10.26 -21.63
CA GLY A 218 8.56 11.58 -21.01
C GLY A 218 9.96 12.16 -21.03
N HIS A 219 10.05 13.44 -20.68
CA HIS A 219 11.29 14.21 -20.65
C HIS A 219 11.57 14.71 -19.23
N VAL A 220 12.76 14.45 -18.71
CA VAL A 220 13.25 15.08 -17.48
C VAL A 220 14.07 16.31 -17.86
N LEU A 221 13.64 17.47 -17.38
CA LEU A 221 14.15 18.78 -17.76
C LEU A 221 14.72 19.50 -16.54
N THR A 222 15.82 20.24 -16.75
CA THR A 222 16.50 20.99 -15.68
C THR A 222 15.78 22.25 -15.28
N ASP A 223 15.09 22.89 -16.23
CA ASP A 223 14.49 24.20 -16.12
C ASP A 223 13.33 24.36 -17.12
N ALA A 224 12.55 25.44 -16.96
CA ALA A 224 11.42 25.74 -17.82
C ALA A 224 11.83 25.96 -19.28
N ASP A 225 13.02 26.55 -19.53
CA ASP A 225 13.53 26.77 -20.90
C ASP A 225 13.82 25.44 -21.62
N GLY A 226 14.04 24.36 -20.87
CA GLY A 226 14.18 23.00 -21.38
C GLY A 226 12.95 22.51 -22.17
N ILE A 227 11.76 23.04 -21.89
CA ILE A 227 10.53 22.68 -22.62
C ILE A 227 10.65 23.17 -24.07
N GLY A 228 11.07 24.42 -24.29
CA GLY A 228 11.29 24.96 -25.63
C GLY A 228 12.36 24.19 -26.41
N ARG A 229 13.48 23.84 -25.74
CA ARG A 229 14.56 23.03 -26.34
C ARG A 229 14.11 21.62 -26.73
N ALA A 230 13.30 20.97 -25.90
CA ALA A 230 12.86 19.59 -26.11
C ALA A 230 11.75 19.46 -27.15
N PHE A 231 10.86 20.45 -27.24
CA PHE A 231 9.63 20.37 -28.03
C PHE A 231 9.51 21.40 -29.16
N GLY A 232 10.51 22.25 -29.37
CA GLY A 232 10.63 23.09 -30.58
C GLY A 232 9.71 24.32 -30.63
N GLY A 233 9.32 24.88 -29.48
CA GLY A 233 8.55 26.14 -29.41
C GLY A 233 9.41 27.34 -29.01
N ASP A 234 9.18 28.51 -29.63
CA ASP A 234 9.78 29.81 -29.28
C ASP A 234 9.33 30.36 -27.89
N GLY A 235 8.72 29.53 -27.06
CA GLY A 235 7.96 29.93 -25.88
C GLY A 235 8.82 30.22 -24.66
N ARG A 236 9.08 31.51 -24.39
CA ARG A 236 9.22 31.99 -23.02
C ARG A 236 7.95 31.63 -22.25
N ILE A 237 8.05 30.78 -21.24
CA ILE A 237 6.95 30.54 -20.30
C ILE A 237 6.94 31.71 -19.32
N GLU A 238 6.03 32.67 -19.51
CA GLU A 238 5.83 33.75 -18.53
C GLU A 238 5.43 33.11 -17.19
N SER A 239 6.21 33.41 -16.15
CA SER A 239 6.24 32.70 -14.86
C SER A 239 5.05 32.97 -13.95
N GLU A 240 3.95 33.54 -14.45
CA GLU A 240 2.81 33.94 -13.64
C GLU A 240 1.51 33.39 -14.21
N GLY A 241 1.21 32.12 -13.92
CA GLY A 241 -0.11 31.58 -14.24
C GLY A 241 -0.33 30.12 -13.84
N ASN A 242 -1.52 29.86 -13.29
CA ASN A 242 -2.11 28.52 -13.13
C ASN A 242 -2.17 27.78 -14.49
N SER A 243 -2.43 26.47 -14.45
CA SER A 243 -2.50 25.45 -15.51
C SER A 243 -2.88 25.86 -16.94
N GLU A 244 -3.60 26.96 -17.16
CA GLU A 244 -3.89 27.50 -18.50
C GLU A 244 -2.69 28.19 -19.17
N ALA A 245 -1.89 28.97 -18.44
CA ALA A 245 -0.69 29.62 -18.98
C ALA A 245 0.39 28.60 -19.40
N ARG A 246 0.38 27.42 -18.78
CA ARG A 246 1.31 26.31 -19.06
C ARG A 246 0.90 25.43 -20.23
N ARG A 247 -0.24 25.68 -20.90
CA ARG A 247 -0.72 24.90 -22.06
C ARG A 247 -0.15 25.37 -23.41
N GLU A 248 0.23 26.64 -23.53
CA GLU A 248 0.68 27.26 -24.79
C GLU A 248 1.85 26.51 -25.46
N PRO A 249 2.93 26.12 -24.74
CA PRO A 249 4.06 25.40 -25.36
C PRO A 249 3.68 24.04 -25.95
N TRP A 250 2.62 23.42 -25.42
CA TRP A 250 2.19 22.08 -25.79
C TRP A 250 1.21 22.05 -26.97
N ARG A 251 0.66 23.20 -27.37
CA ARG A 251 -0.26 23.31 -28.52
C ARG A 251 0.43 23.08 -29.87
N HIS A 252 1.76 23.22 -29.90
CA HIS A 252 2.56 23.09 -31.10
C HIS A 252 3.17 21.68 -31.29
N LEU A 253 2.96 20.77 -30.33
CA LEU A 253 3.27 19.37 -30.54
C LEU A 253 2.40 18.85 -31.69
N PRO A 254 3.00 18.28 -32.74
CA PRO A 254 2.22 17.76 -33.85
C PRO A 254 1.29 16.67 -33.31
N ASP A 255 0.01 16.74 -33.68
CA ASP A 255 -1.00 15.74 -33.34
C ASP A 255 -0.72 14.45 -34.12
N THR A 256 0.37 13.76 -33.77
CA THR A 256 0.84 12.58 -34.50
C THR A 256 0.10 11.31 -34.10
N THR A 257 -0.83 11.36 -33.13
CA THR A 257 -1.66 10.21 -32.74
C THR A 257 -3.12 10.52 -32.40
N GLY A 258 -3.58 11.77 -32.53
CA GLY A 258 -5.00 12.10 -32.40
C GLY A 258 -5.56 11.79 -31.02
N ARG A 259 -4.94 12.26 -29.91
CA ARG A 259 -5.48 12.19 -28.53
C ARG A 259 -4.55 12.75 -27.43
N PHE A 260 -3.67 13.69 -27.73
CA PHE A 260 -2.81 14.27 -26.69
C PHE A 260 -3.54 15.31 -25.82
N ARG A 261 -3.54 15.12 -24.50
CA ARG A 261 -3.78 16.20 -23.53
C ARG A 261 -2.53 16.38 -22.68
N PRO A 262 -1.80 17.50 -22.83
CA PRO A 262 -0.65 17.78 -21.97
C PRO A 262 -1.14 18.06 -20.55
N VAL A 263 -0.61 17.30 -19.59
CA VAL A 263 -0.74 17.60 -18.16
C VAL A 263 0.63 18.05 -17.68
N GLY A 264 0.83 19.37 -17.65
CA GLY A 264 2.03 19.98 -17.08
C GLY A 264 1.86 20.18 -15.57
N GLY A 265 2.44 19.29 -14.77
CA GLY A 265 2.63 19.48 -13.34
C GLY A 265 4.06 19.90 -13.07
N GLY A 266 4.27 21.07 -12.48
CA GLY A 266 5.57 21.44 -11.93
C GLY A 266 5.35 22.01 -10.54
N VAL A 267 5.89 21.33 -9.52
CA VAL A 267 5.98 21.91 -8.18
C VAL A 267 7.25 22.76 -8.15
N SER A 268 7.11 24.04 -8.45
CA SER A 268 8.21 24.98 -8.22
C SER A 268 8.46 25.06 -6.71
N GLY A 269 9.67 24.68 -6.27
CA GLY A 269 10.12 24.85 -4.88
C GLY A 269 9.75 23.73 -3.90
N TYR A 270 9.66 22.47 -4.35
CA TYR A 270 9.63 21.35 -3.41
C TYR A 270 11.04 21.02 -2.93
N ASP A 271 11.39 21.51 -1.75
CA ASP A 271 12.49 20.99 -0.94
C ASP A 271 11.90 20.07 0.14
N PRO A 272 12.18 18.75 0.13
CA PRO A 272 11.64 17.82 1.12
C PRO A 272 12.12 18.10 2.55
N ASP A 273 13.19 18.89 2.72
CA ASP A 273 13.79 19.23 4.03
C ASP A 273 13.41 20.63 4.55
N ASP A 274 12.61 21.41 3.81
CA ASP A 274 12.14 22.74 4.24
C ASP A 274 10.84 22.66 5.09
N PRO A 275 10.90 22.99 6.39
CA PRO A 275 9.73 22.94 7.28
C PRO A 275 8.65 23.98 6.94
N GLU A 276 8.96 25.08 6.25
CA GLU A 276 7.98 26.10 5.88
C GLU A 276 7.24 25.79 4.57
N ALA A 277 7.78 24.89 3.74
CA ALA A 277 7.13 24.44 2.52
C ALA A 277 5.79 23.73 2.78
N ARG A 278 5.56 23.25 4.01
CA ARG A 278 4.32 22.54 4.44
C ARG A 278 3.11 23.45 4.67
N LEU A 279 3.29 24.77 4.78
CA LEU A 279 2.23 25.71 5.20
C LEU A 279 1.58 26.51 4.06
N ARG A 280 2.04 26.35 2.81
CA ARG A 280 1.45 27.07 1.67
C ARG A 280 0.26 26.28 1.10
N PRO A 281 -0.91 26.92 0.84
CA PRO A 281 -2.00 26.25 0.14
C PRO A 281 -1.56 25.91 -1.29
N ARG A 282 -1.48 24.61 -1.59
CA ARG A 282 -1.08 24.08 -2.90
C ARG A 282 -2.33 23.63 -3.63
N GLY A 283 -2.73 24.37 -4.67
CA GLY A 283 -3.75 23.90 -5.60
C GLY A 283 -3.14 22.83 -6.51
N LEU A 284 -3.61 21.58 -6.42
CA LEU A 284 -3.44 20.61 -7.50
C LEU A 284 -4.48 20.91 -8.58
N PRO A 285 -4.11 20.95 -9.87
CA PRO A 285 -5.08 21.17 -10.93
C PRO A 285 -6.00 19.94 -11.04
N VAL A 286 -7.29 20.13 -10.72
CA VAL A 286 -8.36 19.18 -11.06
C VAL A 286 -8.73 19.41 -12.53
N PRO A 287 -8.82 18.37 -13.38
CA PRO A 287 -9.32 18.54 -14.73
C PRO A 287 -10.81 18.92 -14.70
N ASP A 288 -11.15 20.04 -15.34
CA ASP A 288 -12.51 20.55 -15.47
C ASP A 288 -13.44 19.51 -16.15
N PRO A 289 -14.58 19.12 -15.54
CA PRO A 289 -15.57 18.28 -16.18
C PRO A 289 -16.25 19.06 -17.32
N MET A 290 -16.06 18.54 -18.54
CA MET A 290 -16.62 18.97 -19.82
C MET A 290 -17.75 20.02 -19.81
N GLY A 291 -17.47 21.09 -20.57
CA GLY A 291 -18.35 22.21 -20.91
C GLY A 291 -19.84 21.91 -21.06
N SER A 292 -20.61 22.58 -20.21
CA SER A 292 -21.97 23.01 -20.50
C SER A 292 -21.93 24.03 -21.66
N LYS A 293 -22.41 23.60 -22.82
CA LYS A 293 -22.73 24.49 -23.94
C LYS A 293 -23.74 25.52 -23.45
N ARG A 294 -23.34 26.79 -23.38
CA ARG A 294 -24.29 27.90 -23.43
C ARG A 294 -25.02 27.83 -24.77
N SER A 295 -26.35 27.71 -24.71
CA SER A 295 -27.22 28.09 -25.82
C SER A 295 -28.22 29.13 -25.34
N ARG A 296 -28.12 30.32 -25.95
CA ARG A 296 -28.96 31.52 -25.88
C ARG A 296 -28.88 32.35 -24.60
#